data_AF-A0A2N0QIE9-F1
#
_entry.id   AF-A0A2N0QIE9-F1
#
_cell.length_a   1.000
_cell.length_b   1.000
_cell.length_c   1.000
_cell.angle_alpha   90.00
_cell.angle_beta   90.00
_cell.angle_gamma   90.00
#
_symmetry.space_group_name_H-M   'P 1'
#
loop_
_entity.id
_entity.type
_entity.pdbx_description
1 polymer ?
#
loop_
_entity_poly.entity_id
_entity_poly.type
_entity_poly.pdbx_seq_one_letter_code
_entity_poly.pdbx_strand_id
1 'polypeptide(L)'
;MVNTRISRNEELLLSINERIKANEDLRQSYQTDDPEKLGLLEKLDALEAEFYDLKDEVMSLAIKNQNTESYNLYVAEVAPLVNEIDDLYSNLINVNNLEAKTENEQNEKDISTSLILLISIIVGALVLYVGLSWVISQLISKPTKEMEKLMKKAERGDLTVQSTYQSKDEIGSLAQSFNEMLSQLNRLVKNVRDASNQVASSSEELIA
;
A
#
# COMPACT_ATOMS: atom_id res chain seq x y z
N MET A 1 -43.95 -24.20 -36.16
CA MET A 1 -44.84 -23.90 -37.31
C MET A 1 -44.81 -22.40 -37.56
N VAL A 2 -44.17 -21.98 -38.64
CA VAL A 2 -44.25 -20.62 -39.15
C VAL A 2 -45.69 -20.44 -39.66
N ASN A 3 -46.46 -19.54 -39.04
CA ASN A 3 -47.91 -19.42 -39.24
C ASN A 3 -48.19 -18.85 -40.64
N THR A 4 -49.23 -19.33 -41.31
CA THR A 4 -49.77 -18.84 -42.60
C THR A 4 -50.21 -17.37 -42.61
N ARG A 5 -50.02 -16.62 -41.51
CA ARG A 5 -50.26 -15.17 -41.44
C ARG A 5 -48.95 -14.44 -41.73
N ILE A 6 -48.81 -13.91 -42.95
CA ILE A 6 -47.66 -13.14 -43.45
C ILE A 6 -47.12 -12.14 -42.40
N SER A 7 -48.02 -11.46 -41.68
CA SER A 7 -47.69 -10.48 -40.63
C SER A 7 -46.87 -11.05 -39.46
N ARG A 8 -47.09 -12.31 -39.06
CA ARG A 8 -46.37 -12.92 -37.94
C ARG A 8 -44.94 -13.32 -38.32
N ASN A 9 -44.71 -13.66 -39.58
CA ASN A 9 -43.40 -14.06 -40.06
C ASN A 9 -42.49 -12.83 -40.23
N GLU A 10 -43.07 -11.72 -40.68
CA GLU A 10 -42.39 -10.41 -40.74
C GLU A 10 -41.98 -9.92 -39.33
N GLU A 11 -42.85 -10.05 -38.33
CA GLU A 11 -42.52 -9.74 -36.92
C GLU A 11 -41.34 -10.59 -36.40
N LEU A 12 -41.34 -11.90 -36.68
CA LEU A 12 -40.28 -12.80 -36.23
C LEU A 12 -38.94 -12.49 -36.89
N LEU A 13 -38.95 -12.20 -38.20
CA LEU A 13 -37.76 -11.78 -38.93
C LEU A 13 -37.17 -10.48 -38.38
N LEU A 14 -38.02 -9.50 -38.09
CA LEU A 14 -37.60 -8.24 -37.49
C LEU A 14 -36.97 -8.46 -36.11
N SER A 15 -37.62 -9.25 -35.25
CA SER A 15 -37.09 -9.58 -33.92
C SER A 15 -35.76 -10.34 -33.98
N ILE A 16 -35.59 -11.27 -34.93
CA ILE A 16 -34.32 -11.97 -35.14
C ILE A 16 -33.22 -10.97 -35.49
N ASN A 17 -33.47 -10.09 -36.47
CA ASN A 17 -32.48 -9.11 -36.92
C ASN A 17 -32.11 -8.11 -35.81
N GLU A 18 -33.07 -7.68 -34.99
CA GLU A 18 -32.80 -6.84 -33.82
C GLU A 18 -31.89 -7.54 -32.80
N ARG A 19 -32.12 -8.83 -32.54
CA ARG A 19 -31.28 -9.61 -31.63
C ARG A 19 -29.88 -9.85 -32.17
N ILE A 20 -29.75 -10.09 -33.47
CA ILE A 20 -28.45 -10.22 -34.14
C ILE A 20 -27.64 -8.94 -33.95
N LYS A 21 -28.23 -7.79 -34.29
CA LYS A 21 -27.58 -6.50 -34.12
C LYS A 21 -27.17 -6.24 -32.67
N ALA A 22 -28.04 -6.54 -31.71
CA ALA A 22 -27.73 -6.39 -30.29
C ALA A 22 -26.55 -7.28 -29.85
N ASN A 23 -26.47 -8.51 -30.36
CA ASN A 23 -25.35 -9.41 -30.08
C ASN A 23 -24.04 -8.92 -30.72
N GLU A 24 -24.08 -8.41 -31.96
CA GLU A 24 -22.92 -7.80 -32.63
C GLU A 24 -22.39 -6.59 -31.85
N ASP A 25 -23.28 -5.72 -31.36
CA ASP A 25 -22.92 -4.57 -30.54
C ASP A 25 -22.25 -5.01 -29.22
N LEU A 26 -22.81 -6.02 -28.54
CA LEU A 26 -22.23 -6.61 -27.34
C LEU A 26 -20.86 -7.24 -27.59
N ARG A 27 -20.72 -7.97 -28.71
CA ARG A 27 -19.48 -8.59 -29.14
C ARG A 27 -18.36 -7.58 -29.32
N GLN A 28 -18.62 -6.46 -29.99
CA GLN A 28 -17.66 -5.37 -30.19
C GLN A 28 -17.25 -4.69 -28.89
N SER A 29 -18.15 -4.65 -27.89
CA SER A 29 -17.84 -4.07 -26.58
C SER A 29 -16.92 -4.95 -25.73
N TYR A 30 -16.86 -6.25 -26.01
CA TYR A 30 -16.04 -7.19 -25.25
C TYR A 30 -14.59 -7.14 -25.73
N GLN A 31 -13.68 -6.75 -24.84
CA GLN A 31 -12.25 -6.65 -25.13
C GLN A 31 -11.45 -7.47 -24.13
N THR A 32 -10.41 -8.14 -24.63
CA THR A 32 -9.51 -8.93 -23.80
C THR A 32 -8.15 -9.08 -24.49
N ASP A 33 -7.08 -9.07 -23.71
CA ASP A 33 -5.71 -9.37 -24.16
C ASP A 33 -5.28 -10.81 -23.82
N ASP A 34 -6.17 -11.58 -23.18
CA ASP A 34 -5.90 -12.96 -22.77
C ASP A 34 -5.84 -13.89 -24.00
N PRO A 35 -4.69 -14.57 -24.26
CA PRO A 35 -4.55 -15.47 -25.40
C PRO A 35 -5.58 -16.61 -25.44
N GLU A 36 -6.00 -17.14 -24.29
CA GLU A 36 -7.00 -18.21 -24.22
C GLU A 36 -8.35 -17.68 -24.68
N LYS A 37 -8.76 -16.52 -24.16
CA LYS A 37 -10.04 -15.90 -24.53
C LYS A 37 -10.03 -15.47 -25.99
N LEU A 38 -8.95 -14.86 -26.47
CA LEU A 38 -8.79 -14.52 -27.89
C LEU A 38 -8.96 -15.76 -28.79
N GLY A 39 -8.43 -16.92 -28.39
CA GLY A 39 -8.64 -18.17 -29.11
C GLY A 39 -10.09 -18.67 -29.09
N LEU A 40 -10.81 -18.51 -27.97
CA LEU A 40 -12.25 -18.81 -27.89
C LEU A 40 -13.07 -17.85 -28.75
N LEU A 41 -12.68 -16.58 -28.76
CA LEU A 41 -13.29 -15.52 -29.54
C LEU A 41 -13.18 -15.79 -31.05
N GLU A 42 -11.99 -16.17 -31.52
CA GLU A 42 -11.77 -16.50 -32.93
C GLU A 42 -12.64 -17.68 -33.39
N LYS A 43 -12.79 -18.70 -32.54
CA LYS A 43 -13.67 -19.85 -32.82
C LYS A 43 -15.15 -19.44 -32.85
N LEU A 44 -15.59 -18.62 -31.90
CA LEU A 44 -16.94 -18.09 -31.87
C LEU A 44 -17.24 -17.31 -33.16
N ASP A 45 -16.35 -16.42 -33.58
CA ASP A 45 -16.56 -15.61 -34.79
C ASP A 45 -16.68 -16.50 -36.04
N ALA A 46 -15.92 -17.60 -36.13
CA ALA A 46 -16.00 -18.55 -37.23
C ALA A 46 -17.33 -19.34 -37.24
N LEU A 47 -17.76 -19.86 -36.08
CA LEU A 47 -19.01 -20.62 -35.97
C LEU A 47 -20.25 -19.74 -36.11
N GLU A 48 -20.19 -18.48 -35.65
CA GLU A 48 -21.28 -17.51 -35.83
C GLU A 48 -21.47 -17.15 -37.30
N ALA A 49 -20.39 -17.00 -38.07
CA ALA A 49 -20.48 -16.78 -39.52
C ALA A 49 -21.19 -17.96 -40.22
N GLU A 50 -20.79 -19.20 -39.92
CA GLU A 50 -21.43 -20.41 -40.45
C GLU A 50 -22.90 -20.51 -40.01
N PHE A 51 -23.20 -20.13 -38.77
CA PHE A 51 -24.55 -20.12 -38.23
C PHE A 51 -25.45 -19.14 -38.99
N TYR A 52 -24.95 -17.94 -39.30
CA TYR A 52 -25.72 -16.95 -40.06
C TYR A 52 -26.04 -17.42 -41.47
N ASP A 53 -25.06 -18.02 -42.17
CA ASP A 53 -25.26 -18.57 -43.51
C ASP A 53 -26.32 -19.69 -43.52
N LEU A 54 -26.20 -20.67 -42.62
CA LEU A 54 -27.15 -21.79 -42.52
C LEU A 54 -28.54 -21.34 -42.05
N LYS A 55 -28.61 -20.40 -41.11
CA LYS A 55 -29.87 -19.80 -40.65
C LYS A 55 -30.60 -19.13 -41.82
N ASP A 56 -29.90 -18.37 -42.65
CA ASP A 56 -30.51 -17.71 -43.80
C ASP A 56 -31.07 -18.71 -44.81
N GLU A 57 -30.39 -19.83 -45.03
CA GLU A 57 -30.89 -20.93 -45.87
C GLU A 57 -32.14 -21.60 -45.26
N VAL A 58 -32.10 -21.94 -43.96
CA VAL A 58 -33.26 -22.50 -43.23
C VAL A 58 -34.47 -21.58 -43.32
N MET A 59 -34.27 -20.28 -43.16
CA MET A 59 -35.33 -19.26 -43.24
C MET A 59 -35.86 -19.10 -44.67
N SER A 60 -35.00 -19.14 -45.67
CA SER A 60 -35.38 -19.08 -47.08
C SER A 60 -36.29 -20.26 -47.47
N LEU A 61 -35.93 -21.47 -47.06
CA LEU A 61 -36.75 -22.68 -47.26
C LEU A 61 -38.10 -22.56 -46.55
N ALA A 62 -38.12 -22.05 -45.31
CA ALA A 62 -39.36 -21.85 -44.56
C ALA A 62 -40.31 -20.86 -45.25
N ILE A 63 -39.79 -19.73 -45.77
CA ILE A 63 -40.59 -18.71 -46.48
C ILE A 63 -41.15 -19.26 -47.81
N LYS A 64 -40.43 -20.18 -48.46
CA LYS A 64 -40.90 -20.90 -49.67
C LYS A 64 -41.89 -22.03 -49.37
N ASN A 65 -42.35 -22.18 -48.12
CA ASN A 65 -43.19 -23.29 -47.63
C ASN A 65 -42.53 -24.68 -47.71
N GLN A 66 -41.21 -24.75 -47.89
CA GLN A 66 -40.43 -26.00 -47.89
C GLN A 66 -40.09 -26.43 -46.45
N ASN A 67 -41.13 -26.60 -45.63
CA ASN A 67 -40.99 -26.76 -44.18
C ASN A 67 -40.25 -28.04 -43.75
N THR A 68 -40.40 -29.15 -44.48
CA THR A 68 -39.70 -30.41 -44.17
C THR A 68 -38.21 -30.30 -44.46
N GLU A 69 -37.83 -29.69 -45.58
CA GLU A 69 -36.43 -29.47 -45.97
C GLU A 69 -35.78 -28.47 -45.00
N SER A 70 -36.46 -27.36 -44.69
CA SER A 70 -36.04 -26.37 -43.69
C SER A 70 -35.79 -27.02 -42.32
N TYR A 71 -36.71 -27.86 -41.84
CA TYR A 71 -36.58 -28.53 -40.55
C TYR A 71 -35.44 -29.56 -40.54
N ASN A 72 -35.28 -30.34 -41.61
CA ASN A 72 -34.20 -31.32 -41.70
C ASN A 72 -32.82 -30.63 -41.71
N LEU A 73 -32.66 -29.54 -42.47
CA LEU A 73 -31.44 -28.75 -42.49
C LEU A 73 -31.15 -28.15 -41.09
N TYR A 74 -32.16 -27.62 -40.42
CA TYR A 74 -32.03 -27.11 -39.06
C TYR A 74 -31.53 -28.18 -38.09
N VAL A 75 -32.13 -29.37 -38.07
CA VAL A 75 -31.76 -30.43 -37.12
C VAL A 75 -30.38 -31.01 -37.45
N ALA A 76 -30.03 -31.14 -38.72
CA ALA A 76 -28.78 -31.74 -39.16
C ALA A 76 -27.58 -30.80 -38.97
N GLU A 77 -27.72 -29.51 -39.27
CA GLU A 77 -26.58 -28.59 -39.39
C GLU A 77 -26.65 -27.42 -38.38
N VAL A 78 -27.81 -26.78 -38.21
CA VAL A 78 -27.93 -25.60 -37.32
C VAL A 78 -27.94 -25.97 -35.84
N ALA A 79 -28.69 -27.00 -35.45
CA ALA A 79 -28.83 -27.36 -34.04
C ALA A 79 -27.50 -27.82 -33.39
N PRO A 80 -26.65 -28.64 -34.03
CA PRO A 80 -25.32 -28.96 -33.52
C PRO A 80 -24.43 -27.72 -33.37
N LEU A 81 -24.46 -26.83 -34.36
CA LEU A 81 -23.67 -25.60 -34.37
C LEU A 81 -24.04 -24.65 -33.23
N VAL A 82 -25.35 -24.50 -32.95
CA VAL A 82 -25.83 -23.71 -31.80
C VAL A 82 -25.34 -24.30 -30.48
N ASN A 83 -25.33 -25.64 -30.33
CA ASN A 83 -24.79 -26.26 -29.11
C ASN A 83 -23.29 -25.96 -28.94
N GLU A 84 -22.52 -25.98 -30.03
CA GLU A 84 -21.08 -25.67 -29.98
C GLU A 84 -20.82 -24.20 -29.62
N ILE A 85 -21.62 -23.28 -30.17
CA ILE A 85 -21.61 -21.85 -29.80
C ILE A 85 -21.95 -21.66 -28.32
N ASP A 86 -23.00 -22.33 -27.83
CA ASP A 86 -23.42 -22.27 -26.41
C ASP A 86 -22.33 -22.81 -25.47
N ASP A 87 -21.64 -23.89 -25.85
CA ASP A 87 -20.52 -24.45 -25.09
C ASP A 87 -19.33 -23.48 -25.04
N LEU A 88 -19.00 -22.83 -26.16
CA LEU A 88 -17.93 -21.82 -26.22
C LEU A 88 -18.27 -20.58 -25.38
N TYR A 89 -19.51 -20.08 -25.44
CA TYR A 89 -19.96 -18.99 -24.58
C TYR A 89 -19.88 -19.38 -23.10
N SER A 90 -20.32 -20.59 -22.76
CA SER A 90 -20.23 -21.11 -21.40
C SER A 90 -18.77 -21.20 -20.91
N ASN A 91 -17.86 -21.64 -21.77
CA ASN A 91 -16.44 -21.67 -21.47
C ASN A 91 -15.87 -20.26 -21.24
N LEU A 92 -16.18 -19.30 -22.12
CA LEU A 92 -15.73 -17.91 -21.98
C LEU A 92 -16.24 -17.27 -20.68
N ILE A 93 -17.51 -17.50 -20.33
CA ILE A 93 -18.11 -17.04 -19.07
C ILE A 93 -17.40 -17.67 -17.87
N ASN A 94 -17.10 -18.97 -17.93
CA ASN A 94 -16.40 -19.67 -16.85
C ASN A 94 -14.98 -19.12 -16.65
N VAL A 95 -14.22 -18.89 -17.73
CA VAL A 95 -12.88 -18.29 -17.65
C VAL A 95 -12.96 -16.89 -17.02
N ASN A 96 -13.88 -16.03 -17.47
CA ASN A 96 -14.07 -14.70 -16.89
C ASN A 96 -14.43 -14.75 -15.40
N ASN A 97 -15.32 -15.65 -14.99
CA ASN A 97 -15.71 -15.80 -13.59
C ASN A 97 -14.57 -16.33 -12.72
N LEU A 98 -13.77 -17.26 -13.24
CA LEU A 98 -12.62 -17.81 -12.53
C LEU A 98 -11.52 -16.77 -12.35
N GLU A 99 -11.23 -15.98 -13.39
CA GLU A 99 -10.30 -14.87 -13.33
C GLU A 99 -10.78 -13.82 -12.32
N ALA A 100 -12.03 -13.35 -12.43
CA ALA A 100 -12.59 -12.37 -11.50
C ALA A 100 -12.56 -12.86 -10.04
N LYS A 101 -12.79 -14.16 -9.81
CA LYS A 101 -12.64 -14.76 -8.47
C LYS A 101 -11.19 -14.74 -8.00
N THR A 102 -10.25 -15.12 -8.87
CA THR A 102 -8.82 -15.17 -8.57
C THR A 102 -8.27 -13.77 -8.27
N GLU A 103 -8.65 -12.76 -9.05
CA GLU A 103 -8.28 -11.37 -8.82
C GLU A 103 -8.84 -10.85 -7.50
N ASN A 104 -10.10 -11.17 -7.17
CA ASN A 104 -10.67 -10.80 -5.87
C ASN A 104 -9.92 -11.43 -4.69
N GLU A 105 -9.61 -12.73 -4.77
CA GLU A 105 -8.83 -13.42 -3.74
C GLU A 105 -7.40 -12.85 -3.61
N GLN A 106 -6.80 -12.45 -4.74
CA GLN A 106 -5.49 -11.80 -4.73
C GLN A 106 -5.56 -10.40 -4.11
N ASN A 107 -6.56 -9.61 -4.47
CA ASN A 107 -6.79 -8.27 -3.90
C ASN A 107 -6.96 -8.33 -2.37
N GLU A 108 -7.69 -9.32 -1.84
CA GLU A 108 -7.83 -9.50 -0.38
C GLU A 108 -6.48 -9.79 0.31
N LYS A 109 -5.62 -10.60 -0.32
CA LYS A 109 -4.26 -10.88 0.18
C LYS A 109 -3.36 -9.66 0.10
N ASP A 110 -3.44 -8.89 -0.98
CA ASP A 110 -2.65 -7.69 -1.19
C ASP A 110 -3.03 -6.58 -0.20
N ILE A 111 -4.33 -6.43 0.10
CA ILE A 111 -4.81 -5.55 1.17
C ILE A 111 -4.20 -5.97 2.51
N SER A 112 -4.29 -7.26 2.85
CA SER A 112 -3.77 -7.79 4.12
C SER A 112 -2.26 -7.57 4.25
N THR A 113 -1.50 -7.85 3.19
CA THR A 113 -0.05 -7.66 3.13
C THR A 113 0.32 -6.18 3.24
N SER A 114 -0.42 -5.29 2.56
CA SER A 114 -0.23 -3.85 2.63
C SER A 114 -0.46 -3.31 4.04
N LEU A 115 -1.48 -3.79 4.73
CA LEU A 115 -1.75 -3.41 6.13
C LEU A 115 -0.63 -3.88 7.07
N ILE A 116 -0.15 -5.12 6.91
CA ILE A 116 0.96 -5.65 7.71
C ILE A 116 2.23 -4.83 7.49
N LEU A 117 2.55 -4.48 6.24
CA LEU A 117 3.70 -3.63 5.91
C LEU A 117 3.57 -2.23 6.51
N LEU A 118 2.40 -1.60 6.37
CA LEU A 118 2.12 -0.28 6.95
C LEU A 118 2.31 -0.29 8.47
N ILE A 119 1.70 -1.26 9.17
CA ILE A 119 1.82 -1.40 10.63
C ILE A 119 3.28 -1.65 11.02
N SER A 120 3.99 -2.50 10.28
CA SER A 120 5.40 -2.81 10.56
C SER A 120 6.30 -1.58 10.43
N ILE A 121 6.06 -0.72 9.43
CA ILE A 121 6.79 0.55 9.25
C ILE A 121 6.50 1.49 10.42
N ILE A 122 5.23 1.63 10.82
CA ILE A 122 4.83 2.48 11.95
C ILE A 122 5.49 2.00 13.25
N VAL A 123 5.41 0.71 13.54
CA VAL A 123 6.03 0.10 14.73
C VAL A 123 7.55 0.28 14.69
N GLY A 124 8.19 0.04 13.55
CA GLY A 124 9.62 0.26 13.37
C GLY A 124 10.03 1.71 13.62
N ALA A 125 9.29 2.67 13.07
CA ALA A 125 9.53 4.10 13.28
C ALA A 125 9.35 4.49 14.76
N LEU A 126 8.33 3.95 15.46
CA LEU A 126 8.12 4.18 16.88
C LEU A 126 9.26 3.61 17.74
N VAL A 127 9.73 2.40 17.44
CA VAL A 127 10.86 1.79 18.15
C VAL A 127 12.13 2.62 17.96
N LEU A 128 12.41 3.05 16.72
CA LEU A 128 13.55 3.94 16.43
C LEU A 128 13.42 5.27 17.16
N TYR A 129 12.24 5.89 17.16
CA TYR A 129 11.97 7.14 17.86
C TYR A 129 12.23 7.01 19.36
N VAL A 130 11.70 5.97 20.01
CA VAL A 130 11.93 5.72 21.44
C VAL A 130 13.41 5.45 21.72
N GLY A 131 14.07 4.64 20.89
CA GLY A 131 15.50 4.32 21.01
C GLY A 131 16.38 5.57 20.92
N LEU A 132 16.18 6.40 19.89
CA LEU A 132 16.94 7.64 19.70
C LEU A 132 16.66 8.64 20.83
N SER A 133 15.40 8.78 21.24
CA SER A 133 15.03 9.66 22.36
C SER A 133 15.72 9.25 23.66
N TRP A 134 15.80 7.95 23.92
CA TRP A 134 16.48 7.42 25.10
C TRP A 134 18.00 7.66 25.05
N VAL A 135 18.63 7.43 23.90
CA VAL A 135 20.07 7.69 23.69
C VAL A 135 20.39 9.18 23.89
N ILE A 136 19.63 10.08 23.26
CA ILE A 136 19.80 11.54 23.40
C ILE A 136 19.62 11.98 24.86
N SER A 137 18.61 11.44 25.55
CA SER A 137 18.35 11.74 26.95
C SER A 137 19.54 11.36 27.84
N GLN A 138 20.15 10.19 27.59
CA GLN A 138 21.27 9.68 28.39
C GLN A 138 22.60 10.39 28.08
N LEU A 139 22.86 10.71 26.80
CA LEU A 139 24.14 11.30 26.37
C LEU A 139 24.18 12.83 26.52
N ILE A 140 23.04 13.51 26.39
CA ILE A 140 23.00 14.97 26.37
C ILE A 140 22.19 15.49 27.55
N SER A 141 20.91 15.14 27.64
CA SER A 141 20.01 15.78 28.60
C SER A 141 20.39 15.51 30.05
N LYS A 142 20.83 14.29 30.38
CA LYS A 142 21.21 13.90 31.74
C LYS A 142 22.52 14.57 32.19
N PRO A 143 23.66 14.47 31.47
CA PRO A 143 24.89 15.16 31.84
C PRO A 143 24.73 16.68 31.93
N THR A 144 23.95 17.27 31.01
CA THR A 144 23.67 18.72 31.04
C THR A 144 22.90 19.12 32.31
N LYS A 145 21.87 18.35 32.71
CA LYS A 145 21.14 18.59 33.96
C LYS A 145 22.00 18.35 35.20
N GLU A 146 22.93 17.40 35.15
CA GLU A 146 23.88 17.18 36.24
C GLU A 146 24.84 18.36 36.39
N MET A 147 25.38 18.88 35.28
CA MET A 147 26.18 20.11 35.27
C MET A 147 25.40 21.31 35.79
N GLU A 148 24.16 21.52 35.35
CA GLU A 148 23.30 22.60 35.85
C GLU A 148 23.14 22.54 37.39
N LYS A 149 22.93 21.33 37.93
CA LYS A 149 22.81 21.13 39.39
C LYS A 149 24.11 21.46 40.13
N LEU A 150 25.26 21.09 39.58
CA LEU A 150 26.57 21.39 40.18
C LEU A 150 26.85 22.90 40.14
N MET A 151 26.57 23.54 39.02
CA MET A 151 26.71 25.00 38.87
C MET A 151 25.83 25.75 39.88
N LYS A 152 24.57 25.33 40.08
CA LYS A 152 23.68 25.91 41.10
C LYS A 152 24.19 25.77 42.53
N LYS A 153 24.98 24.73 42.84
CA LYS A 153 25.63 24.59 44.16
C LYS A 153 26.82 25.53 44.30
N ALA A 154 27.65 25.61 43.26
CA ALA A 154 28.77 26.54 43.20
C ALA A 154 28.32 28.01 43.31
N GLU A 155 27.21 28.37 42.64
CA GLU A 155 26.58 29.70 42.74
C GLU A 155 26.23 30.07 44.19
N ARG A 156 25.84 29.07 45.01
CA ARG A 156 25.53 29.25 46.44
C ARG A 156 26.76 29.24 47.34
N GLY A 157 27.97 29.24 46.77
CA GLY A 157 29.24 29.28 47.50
C GLY A 157 29.82 27.92 47.87
N ASP A 158 29.20 26.80 47.48
CA ASP A 158 29.79 25.47 47.66
C ASP A 158 30.79 25.18 46.54
N LEU A 159 32.04 25.59 46.76
CA LEU A 159 33.14 25.36 45.83
C LEU A 159 33.75 23.95 45.92
N THR A 160 33.20 23.06 46.76
CA THR A 160 33.72 21.69 46.92
C THR A 160 33.15 20.70 45.91
N VAL A 161 32.09 21.09 45.20
CA VAL A 161 31.44 20.26 44.18
C VAL A 161 32.35 20.02 42.98
N GLN A 162 32.22 18.84 42.36
CA GLN A 162 32.95 18.49 41.14
C GLN A 162 32.08 17.62 40.24
N SER A 163 32.21 17.81 38.93
CA SER A 163 31.61 16.93 37.94
C SER A 163 32.44 15.65 37.79
N THR A 164 31.77 14.50 37.80
CA THR A 164 32.37 13.19 37.54
C THR A 164 32.14 12.73 36.10
N TYR A 165 31.45 13.52 35.28
CA TYR A 165 31.20 13.19 33.88
C TYR A 165 32.50 13.21 33.09
N GLN A 166 32.89 12.04 32.56
CA GLN A 166 34.06 11.86 31.73
C GLN A 166 33.62 11.37 30.36
N SER A 167 33.72 12.25 29.37
CA SER A 167 33.48 11.94 27.97
C SER A 167 34.46 12.74 27.11
N LYS A 168 34.64 12.30 25.86
CA LYS A 168 35.45 13.01 24.86
C LYS A 168 34.64 14.03 24.05
N ASP A 169 33.38 14.25 24.44
CA ASP A 169 32.47 15.21 23.82
C ASP A 169 32.59 16.62 24.45
N GLU A 170 31.83 17.56 23.92
CA GLU A 170 31.78 18.96 24.37
C GLU A 170 31.34 19.07 25.84
N ILE A 171 30.48 18.15 26.31
CA ILE A 171 30.00 18.16 27.70
C ILE A 171 31.08 17.66 28.65
N GLY A 172 31.90 16.69 28.24
CA GLY A 172 33.08 16.23 28.98
C GLY A 172 34.13 17.32 29.10
N SER A 173 34.40 18.03 27.99
CA SER A 173 35.29 19.20 28.01
C SER A 173 34.75 20.31 28.92
N LEU A 174 33.43 20.57 28.92
CA LEU A 174 32.80 21.54 29.81
C LEU A 174 32.93 21.13 31.28
N ALA A 175 32.70 19.86 31.60
CA ALA A 175 32.85 19.32 32.94
C ALA A 175 34.28 19.49 33.48
N GLN A 176 35.29 19.24 32.66
CA GLN A 176 36.69 19.47 33.03
C GLN A 176 36.97 20.94 33.30
N SER A 177 36.62 21.85 32.37
CA SER A 177 36.83 23.29 32.54
C SER A 177 36.12 23.83 33.78
N PHE A 178 34.92 23.34 34.09
CA PHE A 178 34.19 23.70 35.31
C PHE A 178 34.93 23.27 36.58
N ASN A 179 35.46 22.05 36.62
CA ASN A 179 36.25 21.56 37.76
C ASN A 179 37.53 22.39 37.96
N GLU A 180 38.23 22.72 36.88
CA GLU A 180 39.43 23.57 36.93
C GLU A 180 39.11 24.98 37.44
N MET A 181 38.00 25.58 37.01
CA MET A 181 37.51 26.87 37.51
C MET A 181 37.27 26.83 39.03
N LEU A 182 36.57 25.82 39.54
CA LEU A 182 36.32 25.70 40.99
C LEU A 182 37.61 25.48 41.79
N SER A 183 38.57 24.73 41.23
CA SER A 183 39.89 24.56 41.86
C SER A 183 40.62 25.90 42.00
N GLN A 184 40.59 26.72 40.95
CA GLN A 184 41.21 28.05 40.96
C GLN A 184 40.50 29.00 41.95
N LEU A 185 39.16 29.02 41.96
CA LEU A 185 38.39 29.81 42.92
C LEU A 185 38.68 29.43 44.37
N ASN A 186 38.76 28.14 44.70
CA ASN A 186 39.13 27.69 46.04
C ASN A 186 40.53 28.16 46.45
N ARG A 187 41.51 28.09 45.53
CA ARG A 187 42.88 28.59 45.80
C ARG A 187 42.88 30.09 46.06
N LEU A 188 42.11 30.87 45.29
CA LEU A 188 41.97 32.31 45.49
C LEU A 188 41.36 32.62 46.87
N VAL A 189 40.28 31.95 47.25
CA VAL A 189 39.65 32.12 48.57
C VAL A 189 40.62 31.79 49.70
N LYS A 190 41.40 30.70 49.56
CA LYS A 190 42.42 30.32 50.55
C LYS A 190 43.52 31.38 50.66
N ASN A 191 44.05 31.86 49.54
CA ASN A 191 45.08 32.89 49.53
C ASN A 191 44.59 34.21 50.17
N VAL A 192 43.34 34.60 49.91
CA VAL A 192 42.73 35.77 50.55
C VAL A 192 42.62 35.57 52.07
N ARG A 193 42.19 34.38 52.52
CA ARG A 193 42.11 34.07 53.95
C ARG A 193 43.48 34.12 54.64
N ASP A 194 44.49 33.53 54.01
CA ASP A 194 45.86 33.50 54.55
C ASP A 194 46.45 34.93 54.61
N ALA A 195 46.21 35.76 53.59
CA ALA A 195 46.59 37.17 53.61
C ALA A 195 45.87 37.97 54.71
N SER A 196 44.56 37.75 54.91
CA SER A 196 43.81 38.37 56.01
C SER A 196 44.34 37.97 57.38
N ASN A 197 44.69 36.69 57.58
CA ASN A 197 45.29 36.21 58.83
C ASN A 197 46.66 36.84 59.08
N GLN A 198 47.49 36.98 58.04
CA GLN A 198 48.79 37.64 58.17
C GLN A 198 48.62 39.11 58.61
N VAL A 199 47.68 39.83 57.99
CA VAL A 199 47.37 41.23 58.35
C VAL A 199 46.84 41.33 59.78
N ALA A 200 45.96 40.42 60.21
CA ALA A 200 45.45 40.37 61.58
C ALA A 200 46.59 40.14 62.59
N SER A 201 47.46 39.14 62.37
CA SER A 201 48.59 38.85 63.26
C SER A 201 49.57 40.02 63.38
N SER A 202 49.86 40.69 62.25
CA SER A 202 50.74 41.86 62.23
C SER A 202 50.13 43.05 62.98
N SER A 203 48.79 43.15 63.01
CA SER A 203 48.07 44.18 63.75
C SER A 203 48.05 43.90 65.26
N GLU A 204 47.99 42.62 65.67
CA GLU A 204 48.12 42.22 67.08
C GLU A 204 49.54 42.48 67.63
N GLU A 205 50.59 42.18 66.85
CA GLU A 205 51.97 42.49 67.23
C GLU A 205 52.24 44.00 67.39
N LEU A 206 51.47 44.87 66.71
CA LEU A 206 51.60 46.33 66.84
C LEU A 206 50.91 46.91 68.08
N ILE A 207 50.00 46.15 68.70
CA ILE A 207 49.19 46.60 69.86
C ILE A 207 49.75 46.04 71.18
N ALA A 208 50.57 44.99 71.13
CA ALA A 208 51.29 44.42 72.28
C ALA A 208 52.64 45.12 72.52
#